data_AF-A0A3N6YFZ7-F1
#
_entry.id   AF-A0A3N6YFZ7-F1
#
_cell.length_a   1.000
_cell.length_b   1.000
_cell.length_c   1.000
_cell.angle_alpha   90.00
_cell.angle_beta   90.00
_cell.angle_gamma   90.00
#
_symmetry.space_group_name_H-M   'P 1'
#
loop_
_entity.id
_entity.type
_entity.pdbx_description
1 polymer ?
#
loop_
_entity_poly.entity_id
_entity_poly.type
_entity_poly.pdbx_seq_one_letter_code
_entity_poly.pdbx_strand_id
1 'polypeptide(L)'
;MSAWDELVRLVETGAPDGALAIADADLVHLVQRAIDERSVDPELNADSVARWLPALVAGYRAAGASGDRGDETEIPELLRILTRWLHPARPRGIATP
;
A
#
# COMPACT_ATOMS: atom_id res chain seq x y z
N MET A 1 0.77 7.90 16.63
CA MET A 1 1.15 7.24 15.36
C MET A 1 -0.11 7.20 14.53
N SER A 2 -0.07 7.72 13.31
CA SER A 2 -1.27 7.76 12.44
C SER A 2 -1.55 6.39 11.83
N ALA A 3 -2.76 6.17 11.32
CA ALA A 3 -3.09 4.95 10.59
C ALA A 3 -2.24 4.77 9.33
N TRP A 4 -1.85 5.88 8.68
CA TRP A 4 -0.91 5.87 7.56
C TRP A 4 0.48 5.39 7.97
N ASP A 5 1.03 5.89 9.08
CA ASP A 5 2.35 5.45 9.57
C ASP A 5 2.35 3.94 9.87
N GLU A 6 1.25 3.42 10.40
CA GLU A 6 1.08 2.00 10.67
C GLU A 6 0.95 1.17 9.38
N LEU A 7 0.22 1.65 8.37
CA LEU A 7 0.18 1.02 7.04
C LEU A 7 1.56 0.98 6.38
N VAL A 8 2.30 2.09 6.43
CA VAL A 8 3.66 2.18 5.89
C VAL A 8 4.58 1.20 6.59
N ARG A 9 4.60 1.18 7.93
CA ARG A 9 5.40 0.24 8.70
C ARG A 9 5.05 -1.21 8.38
N LEU A 10 3.76 -1.53 8.24
CA LEU A 10 3.30 -2.87 7.89
C LEU A 10 3.85 -3.30 6.52
N VAL A 11 3.81 -2.42 5.52
CA VAL A 11 4.37 -2.67 4.19
C VAL A 11 5.89 -2.79 4.23
N GLU A 12 6.59 -1.89 4.92
CA GLU A 12 8.06 -1.93 5.05
C GLU A 12 8.53 -3.25 5.69
N THR A 13 7.81 -3.73 6.70
CA THR A 13 8.14 -4.99 7.39
C THR A 13 7.79 -6.21 6.54
N GLY A 14 6.71 -6.15 5.76
CA GLY A 14 6.23 -7.29 4.96
C GLY A 14 6.84 -7.40 3.55
N ALA A 15 7.33 -6.30 2.99
CA ALA A 15 7.88 -6.27 1.63
C ALA A 15 9.08 -7.21 1.41
N PRO A 16 10.05 -7.35 2.33
CA PRO A 16 11.17 -8.27 2.16
C PRO A 16 10.75 -9.73 1.95
N ASP A 17 9.68 -10.15 2.65
CA ASP A 17 9.14 -11.50 2.60
C ASP A 17 7.98 -11.63 1.58
N GLY A 18 7.55 -10.53 0.97
CA GLY A 18 6.42 -10.50 0.04
C GLY A 18 5.07 -10.78 0.72
N ALA A 19 4.96 -10.58 2.03
CA ALA A 19 3.77 -10.94 2.81
C ALA A 19 3.50 -9.94 3.93
N LEU A 20 2.24 -9.54 4.10
CA LEU A 20 1.84 -8.71 5.24
C LEU A 20 1.45 -9.60 6.41
N ALA A 21 2.13 -9.45 7.55
CA ALA A 21 1.85 -10.20 8.77
C ALA A 21 0.67 -9.61 9.56
N ILE A 22 -0.51 -9.57 8.94
CA ILE A 22 -1.75 -9.04 9.52
C ILE A 22 -2.94 -9.89 9.05
N ALA A 23 -3.97 -10.04 9.87
CA ALA A 23 -5.20 -10.69 9.44
C ALA A 23 -6.01 -9.78 8.51
N ASP A 24 -6.74 -10.36 7.56
CA ASP A 24 -7.52 -9.60 6.57
C ASP A 24 -8.48 -8.58 7.22
N ALA A 25 -9.20 -9.00 8.27
CA ALA A 25 -10.14 -8.13 8.98
C ALA A 25 -9.45 -6.93 9.67
N ASP A 26 -8.27 -7.16 10.24
CA ASP A 26 -7.48 -6.10 10.88
C ASP A 26 -6.90 -5.14 9.83
N LEU A 27 -6.52 -5.66 8.65
CA LEU A 27 -6.09 -4.82 7.54
C LEU A 27 -7.22 -3.94 7.01
N VAL A 28 -8.43 -4.48 6.86
CA VAL A 28 -9.62 -3.69 6.51
C VAL A 28 -9.85 -2.58 7.52
N HIS A 29 -9.78 -2.90 8.81
CA HIS A 29 -9.96 -1.90 9.87
C HIS A 29 -8.89 -0.81 9.83
N LEU A 30 -7.63 -1.18 9.64
CA LEU A 30 -6.52 -0.24 9.54
C LEU A 30 -6.68 0.71 8.34
N VAL A 31 -7.09 0.19 7.18
CA VAL A 31 -7.36 1.02 6.00
C VAL A 31 -8.56 1.93 6.22
N GLN A 32 -9.65 1.43 6.80
CA GLN A 32 -10.82 2.24 7.12
C GLN A 32 -10.46 3.40 8.06
N ARG A 33 -9.64 3.14 9.08
CA ARG A 33 -9.15 4.18 9.97
C ARG A 33 -8.31 5.22 9.23
N ALA A 34 -7.47 4.82 8.28
CA ALA A 34 -6.68 5.74 7.47
C ALA A 34 -7.55 6.61 6.52
N ILE A 35 -8.65 6.06 6.01
CA ILE A 35 -9.68 6.78 5.26
C ILE A 35 -10.37 7.82 6.17
N ASP A 36 -10.79 7.40 7.37
CA ASP A 36 -11.48 8.27 8.34
C ASP A 36 -10.57 9.43 8.80
N GLU A 37 -9.27 9.16 8.98
CA GLU A 37 -8.23 10.16 9.29
C GLU A 37 -7.88 11.05 8.09
N ARG A 38 -8.41 10.77 6.89
CA ARG A 38 -8.06 11.42 5.61
C ARG A 38 -6.58 11.35 5.25
N SER A 39 -5.87 10.33 5.76
CA SER A 39 -4.51 10.03 5.35
C SER A 39 -4.48 9.09 4.13
N VAL A 40 -5.59 8.38 3.89
CA VAL A 40 -5.94 7.70 2.63
C VAL A 40 -7.12 8.42 1.99
N ASP A 41 -7.18 8.40 0.65
CA ASP A 41 -8.24 9.03 -0.13
C ASP A 41 -9.64 8.49 0.28
N PRO A 42 -10.56 9.37 0.71
CA PRO A 42 -11.88 8.97 1.19
C PRO A 42 -12.81 8.38 0.12
N GLU A 43 -12.46 8.48 -1.17
CA GLU A 43 -13.21 7.85 -2.26
C GLU A 43 -12.87 6.36 -2.42
N LEU A 44 -11.86 5.85 -1.71
CA LEU A 44 -11.49 4.44 -1.74
C LEU A 44 -12.41 3.59 -0.84
N ASN A 45 -12.50 2.31 -1.18
CA ASN A 45 -13.17 1.30 -0.36
C ASN A 45 -12.12 0.47 0.39
N ALA A 46 -12.26 0.38 1.71
CA ALA A 46 -11.30 -0.30 2.59
C ALA A 46 -11.12 -1.79 2.24
N ASP A 47 -12.20 -2.53 2.01
CA ASP A 47 -12.15 -3.95 1.62
C ASP A 47 -11.37 -4.16 0.31
N SER A 48 -11.61 -3.29 -0.67
CA SER A 48 -10.94 -3.35 -1.95
C SER A 48 -9.44 -3.15 -1.79
N VAL A 49 -9.03 -2.16 -0.99
CA VAL A 49 -7.62 -1.89 -0.68
C VAL A 49 -6.97 -3.03 0.09
N ALA A 50 -7.63 -3.50 1.15
CA ALA A 50 -7.14 -4.64 1.94
C ALA A 50 -6.99 -5.91 1.09
N ARG A 51 -7.81 -6.09 0.06
CA ARG A 51 -7.70 -7.22 -0.87
C ARG A 51 -6.51 -7.11 -1.83
N TRP A 52 -6.25 -5.94 -2.41
CA TRP A 52 -5.17 -5.82 -3.41
C TRP A 52 -3.80 -5.53 -2.80
N LEU A 53 -3.74 -4.92 -1.61
CA LEU A 53 -2.48 -4.52 -1.00
C LEU A 53 -1.52 -5.69 -0.74
N PRO A 54 -1.93 -6.84 -0.15
CA PRO A 54 -1.06 -8.00 0.00
C PRO A 54 -0.56 -8.55 -1.35
N ALA A 55 -1.43 -8.56 -2.37
CA ALA A 55 -1.06 -9.02 -3.71
C ALA A 55 -0.03 -8.10 -4.38
N LEU A 56 -0.12 -6.78 -4.16
CA LEU A 56 0.90 -5.83 -4.63
C LEU A 56 2.25 -6.09 -3.98
N VAL A 57 2.27 -6.29 -2.66
CA VAL A 57 3.50 -6.58 -1.90
C VAL A 57 4.16 -7.88 -2.39
N ALA A 58 3.37 -8.95 -2.53
CA ALA A 58 3.85 -10.23 -3.07
C ALA A 58 4.37 -10.10 -4.51
N GLY A 59 3.62 -9.41 -5.38
CA GLY A 59 4.02 -9.18 -6.77
C GLY A 59 5.28 -8.33 -6.90
N TYR A 60 5.43 -7.31 -6.03
CA TYR A 60 6.62 -6.46 -6.01
C TYR A 60 7.86 -7.27 -5.62
N ARG A 61 7.77 -8.11 -4.58
CA ARG A 61 8.85 -9.01 -4.17
C ARG A 61 9.24 -10.01 -5.25
N ALA A 62 8.25 -10.60 -5.93
CA ALA A 62 8.48 -11.54 -7.03
C ALA A 62 9.17 -10.86 -8.23
N ALA A 63 8.81 -9.60 -8.52
CA ALA A 63 9.47 -8.82 -9.57
C ALA A 63 10.93 -8.52 -9.24
N GLY A 64 11.24 -8.15 -7.99
CA GLY A 64 12.61 -7.96 -7.50
C GLY A 64 13.46 -9.22 -7.63
N ALA A 65 12.92 -10.38 -7.27
CA ALA A 65 13.62 -11.67 -7.40
C ALA A 65 13.97 -12.07 -8.85
N SER A 66 13.32 -11.45 -9.84
CA SER A 66 13.48 -11.77 -11.26
C SER A 66 14.44 -10.85 -12.03
N GLY A 67 14.99 -9.80 -11.42
CA GLY A 67 15.77 -8.78 -12.12
C GLY A 67 16.95 -8.19 -11.33
N ASP A 68 17.77 -7.42 -12.04
CA ASP A 68 19.02 -6.75 -11.60
C ASP A 68 18.78 -5.53 -10.69
N ARG A 69 17.62 -5.45 -10.02
CA ARG A 69 17.33 -4.37 -9.06
C ARG A 69 18.14 -4.62 -7.80
N GLY A 70 19.03 -3.70 -7.47
CA GLY A 70 19.67 -3.68 -6.17
C GLY A 70 18.63 -3.47 -5.05
N ASP A 71 18.67 -4.35 -4.05
CA ASP A 71 17.77 -4.40 -2.88
C ASP A 71 17.55 -3.04 -2.20
N GLU A 72 18.53 -2.13 -2.27
CA GLU A 72 18.53 -0.84 -1.57
C GLU A 72 17.43 0.14 -2.06
N THR A 73 16.87 -0.08 -3.25
CA THR A 73 15.87 0.85 -3.85
C THR A 73 14.44 0.35 -3.86
N GLU A 74 14.21 -0.90 -3.47
CA GLU A 74 12.94 -1.59 -3.68
C GLU A 74 11.81 -1.05 -2.79
N ILE A 75 12.04 -0.96 -1.47
CA ILE A 75 11.02 -0.51 -0.52
C ILE A 75 10.63 0.96 -0.75
N PRO A 76 11.57 1.92 -0.93
CA PRO A 76 11.22 3.31 -1.23
C PRO A 76 10.39 3.48 -2.51
N GLU A 77 10.62 2.65 -3.53
CA GLU A 77 9.81 2.67 -4.76
C GLU A 77 8.40 2.13 -4.52
N LEU A 78 8.25 1.02 -3.80
CA LEU A 78 6.93 0.49 -3.41
C LEU A 78 6.12 1.53 -2.62
N LEU A 79 6.74 2.22 -1.65
CA LEU A 79 6.08 3.27 -0.88
C LEU A 79 5.67 4.47 -1.74
N ARG A 80 6.48 4.84 -2.75
CA ARG A 80 6.10 5.88 -3.73
C ARG A 80 4.89 5.46 -4.55
N ILE A 81 4.84 4.21 -5.00
CA ILE A 81 3.67 3.65 -5.70
C ILE A 81 2.45 3.73 -4.79
N LEU A 82 2.53 3.23 -3.56
CA LEU A 82 1.42 3.27 -2.61
C LEU A 82 0.92 4.68 -2.33
N THR A 83 1.83 5.61 -2.06
CA THR A 83 1.48 7.02 -1.84
C THR A 83 0.75 7.59 -3.05
N ARG A 84 1.19 7.28 -4.27
CA ARG A 84 0.52 7.75 -5.49
C ARG A 84 -0.92 7.24 -5.64
N TRP A 85 -1.23 6.04 -5.15
CA TRP A 85 -2.57 5.43 -5.30
C TRP A 85 -3.49 5.67 -4.11
N LEU A 86 -2.92 5.76 -2.90
CA LEU A 86 -3.67 5.87 -1.65
C LEU A 86 -3.83 7.32 -1.18
N HIS A 87 -2.93 8.23 -1.53
CA HIS A 87 -2.97 9.59 -0.99
C HIS A 87 -4.18 10.39 -1.52
N PRO A 88 -4.84 11.22 -0.68
CA PRO A 88 -6.01 12.02 -1.08
C PRO A 88 -5.77 12.99 -2.25
N ALA A 89 -4.52 13.44 -2.42
CA ALA A 89 -4.10 14.30 -3.51
C ALA A 89 -3.61 13.54 -4.76
N ARG A 90 -3.90 12.23 -4.87
CA ARG A 90 -3.51 11.46 -6.06
C ARG A 90 -4.05 12.12 -7.33
N PRO A 91 -3.33 12.02 -8.46
CA PRO A 91 -3.88 12.42 -9.75
C PRO A 91 -5.14 11.59 -10.00
N ARG A 92 -6.31 12.22 -9.92
CA ARG A 92 -7.55 11.62 -10.43
C ARG A 92 -7.36 11.52 -11.93
N GLY A 93 -7.60 10.34 -12.51
CA GLY A 93 -7.45 10.11 -13.95
C GLY A 93 -8.14 11.21 -14.75
N ILE A 94 -7.64 11.48 -15.96
CA ILE A 94 -8.19 12.48 -16.87
C ILE A 94 -9.70 12.26 -16.94
N ALA A 95 -10.50 13.19 -16.39
CA ALA A 95 -11.94 13.18 -16.57
C ALA A 95 -12.16 13.18 -18.08
N THR A 96 -12.59 12.04 -18.62
CA THR A 96 -12.96 11.99 -20.04
C THR A 96 -14.30 12.71 -20.12
N PRO A 97 -14.38 13.83 -20.87
CA PRO A 97 -15.63 14.58 -21.04
C PRO A 97 -16.71 13.75 -21.76
#